data_AF-A0A3M0Y9H3-F1
#
_entry.id   AF-A0A3M0Y9H3-F1
#
_cell.length_a   1.000
_cell.length_b   1.000
_cell.length_c   1.000
_cell.angle_alpha   90.00
_cell.angle_beta   90.00
_cell.angle_gamma   90.00
#
_symmetry.space_group_name_H-M   'P 1'
#
loop_
_entity.id
_entity.type
_entity.pdbx_description
1 polymer ?
#
loop_
_entity_poly.entity_id
_entity_poly.type
_entity_poly.pdbx_seq_one_letter_code
_entity_poly.pdbx_strand_id
1 'polypeptide(L)'
;MRKLWLLPLLALAASFAVKAEKIDPEADRKAFVEYFKKRFPDVPLDDFANGVYAIDPESRAQWEEIMEFPPYEPDLEEGKQLFETPFKNGKTYGDCFPNKGIGIAQNYPYFDTKRGEVVTLALAINECRVKNGEKPLPYKKGKIAKILAYMAYTS
;
A
#
# COMPACT_ATOMS: atom_id res chain seq x y z
N MET A 1 67.77 -32.29 -23.42
CA MET A 1 67.01 -33.41 -22.83
C MET A 1 66.34 -32.97 -21.54
N ARG A 2 65.00 -32.80 -21.50
CA ARG A 2 64.12 -33.22 -20.38
C ARG A 2 62.66 -32.82 -20.63
N LYS A 3 61.94 -33.82 -21.16
CA LYS A 3 60.56 -34.23 -20.88
C LYS A 3 59.49 -33.13 -20.68
N LEU A 4 58.74 -32.95 -21.76
CA LEU A 4 57.29 -32.77 -21.86
C LEU A 4 56.51 -33.37 -20.67
N TRP A 5 55.82 -32.53 -19.88
CA TRP A 5 54.70 -32.94 -19.01
C TRP A 5 53.51 -32.02 -19.29
N LEU A 6 52.60 -32.50 -20.15
CA LEU A 6 51.25 -31.97 -20.30
C LEU A 6 50.45 -32.38 -19.05
N LEU A 7 50.14 -31.42 -18.19
CA LEU A 7 49.14 -31.59 -17.13
C LEU A 7 47.76 -31.24 -17.71
N PRO A 8 46.74 -32.11 -17.60
CA PRO A 8 45.41 -31.79 -18.03
C PRO A 8 44.82 -30.81 -17.01
N LEU A 9 44.54 -29.58 -17.45
CA LEU A 9 43.79 -28.62 -16.65
C LEU A 9 42.33 -29.11 -16.60
N LEU A 10 42.00 -29.87 -15.56
CA LEU A 10 40.63 -30.29 -15.28
C LEU A 10 39.82 -29.04 -14.94
N ALA A 11 39.04 -28.54 -15.91
CA ALA A 11 38.11 -27.45 -15.71
C ALA A 11 37.01 -27.92 -14.74
N LEU A 12 37.17 -27.60 -13.46
CA LEU A 12 36.13 -27.77 -12.46
C LEU A 12 35.06 -26.70 -12.71
N ALA A 13 34.16 -26.96 -13.66
CA ALA A 13 32.92 -26.21 -13.79
C ALA A 13 32.07 -26.52 -12.55
N ALA A 14 32.25 -25.74 -11.49
CA ALA A 14 31.33 -25.72 -10.37
C ALA A 14 30.00 -25.17 -10.90
N SER A 15 29.09 -26.07 -11.26
CA SER A 15 27.69 -25.73 -11.49
C SER A 15 27.14 -25.22 -10.17
N PHE A 16 27.14 -23.89 -10.00
CA PHE A 16 26.30 -23.24 -8.99
C PHE A 16 24.85 -23.48 -9.42
N ALA A 17 24.30 -24.64 -9.05
CA ALA A 17 22.88 -24.85 -9.04
C ALA A 17 22.31 -23.90 -7.99
N VAL A 18 21.90 -22.71 -8.43
CA VAL A 18 21.04 -21.84 -7.64
C VAL A 18 19.82 -22.69 -7.34
N LYS A 19 19.71 -23.18 -6.11
CA LYS A 19 18.44 -23.72 -5.62
C LYS A 19 17.45 -22.57 -5.76
N ALA A 20 16.55 -22.68 -6.73
CA ALA A 20 15.37 -21.84 -6.76
C ALA A 20 14.64 -22.08 -5.44
N GLU A 21 14.73 -21.09 -4.55
CA GLU A 21 13.97 -21.10 -3.30
C GLU A 21 12.49 -21.20 -3.70
N LYS A 22 11.78 -22.17 -3.11
CA LYS A 22 10.35 -22.33 -3.40
C LYS A 22 9.66 -21.07 -2.88
N ILE A 23 9.12 -20.27 -3.81
CA ILE A 23 8.29 -19.12 -3.48
C ILE A 23 7.04 -19.66 -2.78
N ASP A 24 6.88 -19.35 -1.50
CA ASP A 24 5.72 -19.69 -0.69
C ASP A 24 5.24 -18.42 0.05
N PRO A 25 4.32 -17.64 -0.57
CA PRO A 25 3.88 -16.37 -0.01
C PRO A 25 3.23 -16.48 1.37
N GLU A 26 2.62 -17.62 1.68
CA GLU A 26 1.99 -17.87 2.98
C GLU A 26 3.06 -18.10 4.05
N ALA A 27 4.08 -18.91 3.74
CA ALA A 27 5.22 -19.12 4.63
C ALA A 27 5.99 -17.81 4.86
N ASP A 28 6.23 -17.03 3.81
CA ASP A 28 6.92 -15.74 3.91
C ASP A 28 6.14 -14.75 4.80
N ARG A 29 4.81 -14.67 4.63
CA ARG A 29 3.96 -13.81 5.48
C ARG A 29 4.06 -14.22 6.95
N LYS A 30 4.01 -15.52 7.25
CA LYS A 30 4.11 -16.01 8.64
C LYS A 30 5.47 -15.68 9.25
N ALA A 31 6.55 -15.97 8.52
CA ALA A 31 7.90 -15.68 8.99
C ALA A 31 8.09 -14.18 9.27
N PHE A 32 7.54 -13.30 8.42
CA PHE A 32 7.56 -11.85 8.62
C PHE A 32 6.84 -11.45 9.92
N VAL A 33 5.61 -11.92 10.13
CA VAL A 33 4.83 -11.61 11.33
C VAL A 33 5.53 -12.13 12.59
N GLU A 34 6.05 -13.36 12.57
CA GLU A 34 6.77 -13.96 13.69
C GLU A 34 8.05 -13.21 14.04
N TYR A 35 8.80 -12.74 13.04
CA TYR A 35 10.00 -11.93 13.25
C TYR A 35 9.70 -10.67 14.07
N PHE A 36 8.66 -9.91 13.72
CA PHE A 36 8.30 -8.69 14.44
C PHE A 36 7.73 -8.95 15.84
N LYS A 37 6.88 -9.98 15.99
CA LYS A 37 6.41 -10.43 17.31
C LYS A 37 7.56 -10.81 18.24
N LYS A 38 8.60 -11.47 17.71
CA LYS A 38 9.79 -11.82 18.49
C LYS A 38 10.65 -10.59 18.81
N ARG A 39 10.77 -9.65 17.87
CA ARG A 39 11.59 -8.44 18.02
C ARG A 39 11.00 -7.44 19.00
N PHE A 40 9.67 -7.39 19.10
CA PHE A 40 8.89 -6.50 19.97
C PHE A 40 7.82 -7.32 20.72
N PRO A 41 8.23 -8.13 21.70
CA PRO A 41 7.32 -9.09 22.37
C PRO A 41 6.23 -8.41 23.20
N ASP A 42 6.45 -7.17 23.61
CA ASP A 42 5.52 -6.40 24.45
C ASP A 42 4.51 -5.58 23.61
N VAL A 43 4.63 -5.59 22.27
CA VAL A 43 3.72 -4.86 21.37
C VAL A 43 2.59 -5.80 20.91
N PRO A 44 1.31 -5.50 21.23
CA PRO A 44 0.18 -6.26 20.73
C PRO A 44 0.14 -6.28 19.19
N LEU A 45 -0.28 -7.39 18.59
CA LEU A 45 -0.28 -7.54 17.13
C LEU A 45 -1.06 -6.42 16.43
N ASP A 46 -2.20 -6.02 16.99
CA ASP A 46 -3.06 -5.00 16.39
C ASP A 46 -2.46 -3.60 16.50
N ASP A 47 -1.60 -3.35 17.49
CA ASP A 47 -1.00 -2.02 17.69
C ASP A 47 0.09 -1.72 16.65
N PHE A 48 0.64 -2.73 15.97
CA PHE A 48 1.57 -2.54 14.84
C PHE A 48 0.97 -1.71 13.70
N ALA A 49 -0.36 -1.57 13.62
CA ALA A 49 -1.01 -0.65 12.68
C ALA A 49 -0.58 0.81 12.88
N ASN A 50 -0.15 1.18 14.09
CA ASN A 50 0.34 2.52 14.42
C ASN A 50 1.83 2.73 14.08
N GLY A 51 2.49 1.75 13.47
CA GLY A 51 3.88 1.86 13.01
C GLY A 51 4.86 2.13 14.16
N VAL A 52 5.69 3.18 14.03
CA VAL A 52 6.69 3.54 15.05
C VAL A 52 6.05 3.91 16.40
N TYR A 53 4.82 4.43 16.39
CA TYR A 53 4.08 4.80 17.59
C TYR A 53 3.66 3.59 18.45
N ALA A 54 3.75 2.37 17.91
CA ALA A 54 3.55 1.15 18.68
C ALA A 54 4.79 0.72 19.47
N ILE A 55 5.95 1.29 19.13
CA ILE A 55 7.27 0.85 19.61
C ILE A 55 7.92 1.91 20.48
N ASP A 56 7.78 3.19 20.12
CA ASP A 56 8.38 4.33 20.81
C ASP A 56 7.31 5.14 21.59
N PRO A 57 7.30 5.07 22.93
CA PRO A 57 6.31 5.76 23.77
C PRO A 57 6.35 7.29 23.64
N GLU A 58 7.53 7.88 23.41
CA GLU A 58 7.63 9.34 23.27
C GLU A 58 6.97 9.81 21.97
N SER A 59 7.25 9.12 20.86
CA SER A 59 6.57 9.37 19.59
C SER A 59 5.05 9.14 19.69
N ARG A 60 4.61 8.15 20.48
CA ARG A 60 3.18 7.88 20.73
C ARG A 60 2.51 9.03 21.45
N ALA A 61 3.10 9.52 22.54
CA ALA A 61 2.57 10.65 23.30
C ALA A 61 2.45 11.92 22.43
N GLN A 62 3.48 12.22 21.63
CA GLN A 62 3.44 13.36 20.69
C GLN A 62 2.35 13.20 19.63
N TRP A 63 2.17 11.99 19.10
CA TRP A 63 1.09 11.73 18.15
C TRP A 63 -0.29 11.91 18.79
N GLU A 64 -0.51 11.41 20.01
CA GLU A 64 -1.76 11.58 20.74
C GLU A 64 -2.09 13.07 21.00
N GLU A 65 -1.09 13.89 21.36
CA GLU A 65 -1.24 15.34 21.47
C GLU A 65 -1.62 16.00 20.13
N ILE A 66 -0.98 15.61 19.02
CA ILE A 66 -1.33 16.12 17.68
C ILE A 66 -2.76 15.71 17.31
N MET A 67 -3.21 14.53 17.72
CA MET A 67 -4.54 14.01 17.42
C MET A 67 -5.66 14.73 18.18
N GLU A 68 -5.36 15.51 19.23
CA GLU A 68 -6.36 16.40 19.85
C GLU A 68 -6.79 17.51 18.88
N PHE A 69 -5.87 17.99 18.04
CA PHE A 69 -6.13 19.02 17.03
C PHE A 69 -5.42 18.67 15.71
N PRO A 70 -5.93 17.65 14.98
CA PRO A 70 -5.22 17.12 13.83
C PRO A 70 -5.06 18.18 12.73
N PRO A 71 -3.83 18.49 12.28
CA PRO A 71 -3.60 19.54 11.28
C PRO A 71 -4.18 19.19 9.89
N TYR A 72 -4.55 17.92 9.68
CA TYR A 72 -5.15 17.44 8.43
C TYR A 72 -6.68 17.60 8.38
N GLU A 73 -7.35 18.00 9.47
CA GLU A 73 -8.81 18.08 9.53
C GLU A 73 -9.43 18.98 8.44
N PRO A 74 -8.89 20.17 8.12
CA PRO A 74 -9.40 20.98 7.01
C PRO A 74 -9.33 20.27 5.65
N ASP A 75 -8.29 19.46 5.42
CA ASP A 75 -8.12 18.70 4.18
C ASP A 75 -9.07 17.50 4.10
N LEU A 76 -9.44 16.90 5.25
CA LEU A 76 -10.49 15.88 5.31
C LEU A 76 -11.86 16.46 4.95
N GLU A 77 -12.21 17.63 5.49
CA GLU A 77 -13.49 18.28 5.19
C GLU A 77 -13.56 18.71 3.72
N GLU A 78 -12.48 19.27 3.16
CA GLU A 78 -12.44 19.53 1.71
C GLU A 78 -12.54 18.22 0.90
N GLY A 79 -11.90 17.15 1.37
CA GLY A 79 -12.00 15.82 0.77
C GLY A 79 -13.44 15.31 0.70
N LYS A 80 -14.19 15.44 1.80
CA LYS A 80 -15.61 15.11 1.87
C LYS A 80 -16.44 15.97 0.91
N GLN A 81 -16.23 17.29 0.94
CA GLN A 81 -16.94 18.21 0.04
C GLN A 81 -16.69 17.84 -1.43
N LEU A 82 -15.44 17.55 -1.80
CA LEU A 82 -15.07 17.12 -3.16
C LEU A 82 -15.72 15.78 -3.52
N PHE A 83 -15.83 14.86 -2.57
CA PHE A 83 -16.45 13.54 -2.76
C PHE A 83 -17.96 13.63 -3.01
N GLU A 84 -18.65 14.50 -2.26
CA GLU A 84 -20.10 14.71 -2.32
C GLU A 84 -20.53 15.65 -3.46
N THR A 85 -19.63 16.52 -3.95
CA THR A 85 -19.92 17.44 -5.04
C THR A 85 -20.26 16.68 -6.33
N PRO A 86 -21.43 16.93 -6.94
CA PRO A 86 -21.78 16.30 -8.21
C PRO A 86 -20.80 16.69 -9.34
N PHE A 87 -20.47 15.71 -10.17
CA PHE A 87 -19.86 15.93 -11.49
C PHE A 87 -20.82 16.71 -12.39
N LYS A 88 -20.32 17.20 -13.53
CA LYS A 88 -21.14 17.93 -14.52
C LYS A 88 -22.39 17.16 -15.00
N ASN A 89 -22.37 15.83 -14.92
CA ASN A 89 -23.49 14.98 -15.31
C ASN A 89 -24.47 14.68 -14.14
N GLY A 90 -24.29 15.32 -12.98
CA GLY A 90 -25.15 15.17 -11.81
C GLY A 90 -24.85 13.96 -10.91
N LYS A 91 -23.94 13.05 -11.30
CA LYS A 91 -23.51 11.92 -10.47
C LYS A 91 -22.42 12.32 -9.49
N THR A 92 -22.18 11.51 -8.46
CA THR A 92 -21.11 11.72 -7.48
C THR A 92 -20.09 10.58 -7.51
N TYR A 93 -19.00 10.69 -6.74
CA TYR A 93 -18.09 9.56 -6.55
C TYR A 93 -18.80 8.36 -5.92
N GLY A 94 -19.76 8.58 -5.03
CA GLY A 94 -20.54 7.50 -4.40
C GLY A 94 -21.28 6.62 -5.41
N ASP A 95 -21.53 7.08 -6.63
CA ASP A 95 -22.18 6.28 -7.67
C ASP A 95 -21.21 5.34 -8.42
N CYS A 96 -19.90 5.47 -8.19
CA CYS A 96 -18.88 4.63 -8.80
C CYS A 96 -18.43 3.46 -7.92
N PHE A 97 -18.61 3.55 -6.60
CA PHE A 97 -18.00 2.63 -5.64
C PHE A 97 -19.04 1.79 -4.88
N PRO A 98 -18.69 0.57 -4.45
CA PRO A 98 -19.50 -0.19 -3.50
C PRO A 98 -19.67 0.60 -2.20
N ASN A 99 -20.76 0.33 -1.49
CA ASN A 99 -21.13 1.05 -0.26
C ASN A 99 -21.03 2.58 -0.37
N LYS A 100 -21.34 3.12 -1.56
CA LYS A 100 -21.23 4.55 -1.87
C LYS A 100 -19.84 5.16 -1.59
N GLY A 101 -18.79 4.34 -1.62
CA GLY A 101 -17.40 4.76 -1.38
C GLY A 101 -16.99 4.89 0.08
N ILE A 102 -17.87 4.51 1.02
CA ILE A 102 -17.62 4.57 2.47
C ILE A 102 -17.15 3.19 2.95
N GLY A 103 -16.09 3.13 3.75
CA GLY A 103 -15.63 1.87 4.33
C GLY A 103 -15.07 0.87 3.32
N ILE A 104 -14.37 1.35 2.29
CA ILE A 104 -13.88 0.51 1.17
C ILE A 104 -12.38 0.63 0.91
N ALA A 105 -11.66 1.53 1.59
CA ALA A 105 -10.26 1.79 1.30
C ALA A 105 -9.36 0.55 1.54
N GLN A 106 -9.67 -0.26 2.55
CA GLN A 106 -9.01 -1.52 2.90
C GLN A 106 -9.09 -2.59 1.79
N ASN A 107 -10.02 -2.45 0.85
CA ASN A 107 -10.13 -3.36 -0.31
C ASN A 107 -9.17 -2.99 -1.46
N TYR A 108 -8.37 -1.93 -1.30
CA TYR A 108 -7.38 -1.48 -2.25
C TYR A 108 -5.97 -1.48 -1.62
N PRO A 109 -4.92 -1.70 -2.43
CA PRO A 109 -4.97 -2.09 -3.84
C PRO A 109 -5.38 -3.56 -4.02
N TYR A 110 -5.91 -3.90 -5.20
CA TYR A 110 -6.15 -5.29 -5.59
C TYR A 110 -5.56 -5.57 -6.97
N PHE A 111 -5.26 -6.83 -7.27
CA PHE A 111 -4.80 -7.24 -8.60
C PHE A 111 -6.02 -7.60 -9.46
N ASP A 112 -6.21 -6.88 -10.57
CA ASP A 112 -7.24 -7.19 -11.55
C ASP A 112 -6.68 -8.21 -12.55
N THR A 113 -7.14 -9.45 -12.48
CA THR A 113 -6.67 -10.55 -13.34
C THR A 113 -7.06 -10.39 -14.81
N LYS A 114 -8.13 -9.65 -15.11
CA LYS A 114 -8.57 -9.40 -16.49
C LYS A 114 -7.70 -8.34 -17.16
N ARG A 115 -7.31 -7.31 -16.39
CA ARG A 115 -6.43 -6.23 -16.86
C ARG A 115 -4.94 -6.58 -16.73
N GLY A 116 -4.61 -7.55 -15.87
CA GLY A 116 -3.24 -7.94 -15.57
C GLY A 116 -2.46 -6.86 -14.80
N GLU A 117 -3.14 -6.03 -14.01
CA GLU A 117 -2.52 -4.90 -13.31
C GLU A 117 -3.07 -4.67 -11.91
N VAL A 118 -2.34 -3.91 -11.10
CA VAL A 118 -2.77 -3.50 -9.76
C VAL A 118 -3.67 -2.27 -9.86
N VAL A 119 -4.89 -2.39 -9.35
CA VAL A 119 -5.85 -1.29 -9.25
C VAL A 119 -5.74 -0.65 -7.87
N THR A 120 -5.31 0.61 -7.85
CA THR A 120 -5.25 1.43 -6.63
C THR A 120 -6.55 2.23 -6.47
N LEU A 121 -6.87 2.66 -5.24
CA LEU A 121 -8.03 3.53 -5.02
C LEU A 121 -7.90 4.85 -5.80
N ALA A 122 -6.69 5.39 -5.91
CA ALA A 122 -6.40 6.59 -6.69
C ALA A 122 -6.70 6.40 -8.19
N LEU A 123 -6.33 5.24 -8.74
CA LEU A 123 -6.66 4.87 -10.11
C LEU A 123 -8.18 4.77 -10.30
N ALA A 124 -8.87 4.07 -9.40
CA ALA A 124 -10.32 3.90 -9.47
C ALA A 124 -11.08 5.24 -9.35
N ILE A 125 -10.62 6.18 -8.52
CA ILE A 125 -11.13 7.56 -8.46
C ILE A 125 -11.01 8.24 -9.82
N ASN A 126 -9.86 8.14 -10.48
CA ASN A 126 -9.66 8.75 -11.80
C ASN A 126 -10.46 8.08 -12.91
N GLU A 127 -10.62 6.75 -12.87
CA GLU A 127 -11.50 6.03 -13.79
C GLU A 127 -12.96 6.46 -13.61
N CYS A 128 -13.43 6.63 -12.37
CA CYS A 128 -14.74 7.20 -12.07
C CYS A 128 -14.91 8.59 -12.67
N ARG A 129 -13.91 9.47 -12.55
CA ARG A 129 -13.95 10.81 -13.16
C ARG A 129 -14.07 10.74 -14.69
N VAL A 130 -13.20 9.97 -15.34
CA VAL A 130 -13.19 9.84 -16.80
C VAL A 130 -14.52 9.29 -17.31
N LYS A 131 -15.08 8.27 -16.64
CA LYS A 131 -16.40 7.71 -16.97
C LYS A 131 -17.54 8.72 -16.85
N ASN A 132 -17.39 9.74 -16.00
CA ASN A 132 -18.37 10.81 -15.80
C ASN A 132 -18.05 12.10 -16.59
N GLY A 133 -17.10 12.04 -17.55
CA GLY A 133 -16.77 13.19 -18.41
C GLY A 133 -15.86 14.23 -17.76
N GLU A 134 -15.26 13.90 -16.62
CA GLU A 134 -14.32 14.74 -15.90
C GLU A 134 -12.87 14.41 -16.26
N LYS A 135 -11.97 15.40 -16.20
CA LYS A 135 -10.53 15.15 -16.34
C LYS A 135 -9.99 14.39 -15.13
N PRO A 136 -9.02 13.47 -15.31
CA PRO A 136 -8.35 12.83 -14.20
C PRO A 136 -7.61 13.87 -13.35
N LEU A 137 -7.55 13.64 -12.05
CA LEU A 137 -6.78 14.44 -11.11
C LEU A 137 -5.30 14.00 -11.14
N PRO A 138 -4.35 14.95 -11.01
CA PRO A 138 -2.94 14.62 -10.86
C PRO A 138 -2.72 13.84 -9.56
N TYR A 139 -1.88 12.81 -9.62
CA TYR A 139 -1.57 11.95 -8.47
C TYR A 139 -0.78 12.70 -7.38
N LYS A 140 -0.68 12.05 -6.20
CA LYS A 140 0.15 12.41 -5.04
C LYS A 140 -0.29 13.62 -4.22
N LYS A 141 -0.89 14.66 -4.81
CA LYS A 141 -1.23 15.91 -4.09
C LYS A 141 -2.54 16.54 -4.56
N GLY A 142 -3.02 17.52 -3.79
CA GLY A 142 -4.22 18.29 -4.11
C GLY A 142 -5.49 17.43 -4.00
N LYS A 143 -6.47 17.69 -4.87
CA LYS A 143 -7.82 17.12 -4.77
C LYS A 143 -7.84 15.59 -4.64
N ILE A 144 -6.96 14.86 -5.35
CA ILE A 144 -6.95 13.40 -5.26
C ILE A 144 -6.54 12.93 -3.87
N ALA A 145 -5.57 13.61 -3.24
CA ALA A 145 -5.09 13.25 -1.91
C ALA A 145 -6.15 13.52 -0.85
N LYS A 146 -6.89 14.62 -0.97
CA LYS A 146 -7.99 14.98 -0.07
C LYS A 146 -9.15 13.99 -0.15
N ILE A 147 -9.57 13.62 -1.37
CA ILE A 147 -10.61 12.59 -1.57
C ILE A 147 -10.14 11.24 -1.01
N LEU A 148 -8.90 10.84 -1.28
CA LEU A 148 -8.32 9.61 -0.73
C LEU A 148 -8.30 9.65 0.81
N ALA A 149 -7.92 10.77 1.41
CA ALA A 149 -7.90 10.94 2.86
C ALA A 149 -9.30 10.77 3.46
N TYR A 150 -10.33 11.37 2.86
CA TYR A 150 -11.72 11.18 3.28
C TYR A 150 -12.18 9.72 3.17
N MET A 151 -11.89 9.05 2.04
CA MET A 151 -12.26 7.64 1.85
C MET A 151 -11.51 6.71 2.81
N ALA A 152 -10.26 7.03 3.14
CA ALA A 152 -9.48 6.31 4.14
C ALA A 152 -10.01 6.54 5.56
N TYR A 153 -10.36 7.78 5.92
CA TYR A 153 -10.91 8.14 7.22
C TYR A 153 -12.25 7.45 7.54
N THR A 154 -13.02 7.12 6.50
CA THR A 154 -14.30 6.44 6.63
C THR A 154 -14.20 4.90 6.56
N SER A 155 -12.98 4.35 6.62
CA SER A 155 -12.71 2.91 6.50
C SER A 155 -12.00 2.32 7.70
#